data_AF-R1GG17-F1
#
_entry.id   AF-R1GG17-F1
#
_cell.length_a   1.000
_cell.length_b   1.000
_cell.length_c   1.000
_cell.angle_alpha   90.00
_cell.angle_beta   90.00
_cell.angle_gamma   90.00
#
_symmetry.space_group_name_H-M   'P 1'
#
loop_
_entity.id
_entity.type
_entity.pdbx_description
1 polymer ?
#
loop_
_entity_poly.entity_id
_entity_poly.type
_entity_poly.pdbx_seq_one_letter_code
_entity_poly.pdbx_strand_id
1 'polypeptide(L)'
;MPFAAAVLLLAGPCPATAADGYAGAEDHFAGSQIAKVEGVGEAPDVLYGGDEQQLGHDVSGHQGPVDWAGAAGSGAKFVYVKATEGTGFVNPQFAQQYNGSYNVGLIRGAYHFARPDISDGASQARYFLAHGGGWSADGKTLPGALDAEYNPYGETCYGKDAAGMVAWIRDFSDTYFAKTGRLPTIYTSTSWWKRCTANNAGFGGNPLWIARYNTFIGELPASWTSHAIWQFADRGTLPGDQNWFNGPVAGLLALALG
;
A
#
# COMPACT_ATOMS: atom_id res chain seq x y z
N MET A 1 34.89 64.54 10.83
CA MET A 1 34.59 63.64 9.70
C MET A 1 34.11 62.32 10.31
N PRO A 2 32.80 62.05 10.37
CA PRO A 2 32.28 60.84 11.01
C PRO A 2 32.30 59.67 10.01
N PHE A 3 32.85 58.54 10.42
CA PHE A 3 32.79 57.28 9.69
C PHE A 3 31.42 56.65 9.88
N ALA A 4 30.64 56.53 8.81
CA ALA A 4 29.39 55.77 8.78
C ALA A 4 29.71 54.28 8.62
N ALA A 5 29.40 53.48 9.65
CA ALA A 5 29.44 52.03 9.56
C ALA A 5 28.19 51.52 8.84
N ALA A 6 28.37 50.96 7.64
CA ALA A 6 27.32 50.28 6.91
C ALA A 6 27.08 48.90 7.52
N VAL A 7 25.90 48.68 8.10
CA VAL A 7 25.44 47.36 8.55
C VAL A 7 24.98 46.59 7.32
N LEU A 8 25.76 45.60 6.91
CA LEU A 8 25.39 44.66 5.86
C LEU A 8 24.42 43.63 6.44
N LEU A 9 23.12 43.79 6.18
CA LEU A 9 22.11 42.78 6.48
C LEU A 9 22.30 41.61 5.51
N LEU A 10 22.98 40.57 5.98
CA LEU A 10 23.01 39.27 5.30
C LEU A 10 21.62 38.65 5.41
N ALA A 11 20.85 38.72 4.32
CA ALA A 11 19.68 37.88 4.15
C ALA A 11 20.16 36.43 4.12
N GLY A 12 19.96 35.69 5.22
CA GLY A 12 20.17 34.26 5.25
C GLY A 12 19.29 33.58 4.19
N PRO A 13 19.74 32.45 3.60
CA PRO A 13 18.92 31.71 2.67
C PRO A 13 17.60 31.35 3.36
N CYS A 14 16.50 31.84 2.80
CA CYS A 14 15.17 31.39 3.14
C CYS A 14 15.15 29.86 2.93
N PRO A 15 14.74 29.02 3.90
CA PRO A 15 14.56 27.61 3.62
C PRO A 15 13.54 27.52 2.48
N ALA A 16 13.96 27.00 1.34
CA ALA A 16 13.05 26.62 0.29
C ALA A 16 12.15 25.53 0.89
N THR A 17 10.94 25.88 1.29
CA THR A 17 9.87 24.90 1.49
C THR A 17 9.71 24.21 0.15
N ALA A 18 10.09 22.93 0.08
CA ALA A 18 9.81 22.10 -1.08
C ALA A 18 8.31 22.25 -1.39
N ALA A 19 7.96 22.78 -2.56
CA ALA A 19 6.57 22.84 -2.99
C ALA A 19 5.97 21.43 -2.89
N ASP A 20 4.81 21.32 -2.25
CA ASP A 20 4.25 20.12 -1.63
C ASP A 20 3.97 18.96 -2.60
N GLY A 21 5.01 18.24 -3.04
CA GLY A 21 4.90 17.04 -3.89
C GLY A 21 4.17 15.85 -3.25
N TYR A 22 3.77 16.02 -1.98
CA TYR A 22 3.02 15.07 -1.15
C TYR A 22 1.79 15.69 -0.49
N ALA A 23 1.29 16.84 -0.97
CA ALA A 23 0.01 17.36 -0.49
C ALA A 23 -1.07 16.26 -0.64
N GLY A 24 -1.84 16.01 0.42
CA GLY A 24 -2.88 14.97 0.43
C GLY A 24 -2.37 13.53 0.60
N ALA A 25 -1.07 13.28 0.78
CA ALA A 25 -0.54 11.93 0.94
C ALA A 25 -1.13 11.16 2.15
N GLU A 26 -1.66 11.86 3.17
CA GLU A 26 -2.42 11.22 4.25
C GLU A 26 -3.73 10.57 3.77
N ASP A 27 -4.35 11.12 2.72
CA ASP A 27 -5.61 10.67 2.12
C ASP A 27 -5.41 9.73 0.91
N HIS A 28 -4.16 9.49 0.50
CA HIS A 28 -3.83 8.54 -0.57
C HIS A 28 -3.66 7.12 0.00
N PHE A 29 -4.73 6.56 0.55
CA PHE A 29 -4.72 5.17 1.01
C PHE A 29 -4.94 4.20 -0.15
N ALA A 30 -4.58 2.93 0.07
CA ALA A 30 -4.77 1.86 -0.89
C ALA A 30 -6.23 1.76 -1.32
N GLY A 31 -6.49 2.16 -2.57
CA GLY A 31 -7.82 2.12 -3.16
C GLY A 31 -8.54 3.45 -3.22
N SER A 32 -7.97 4.50 -2.61
CA SER A 32 -8.51 5.85 -2.69
C SER A 32 -8.73 6.30 -4.14
N GLN A 33 -7.80 5.98 -5.05
CA GLN A 33 -7.92 6.38 -6.45
C GLN A 33 -8.67 5.36 -7.30
N ILE A 34 -8.58 4.06 -6.97
CA ILE A 34 -9.43 3.03 -7.58
C ILE A 34 -10.90 3.31 -7.29
N ALA A 35 -11.29 3.62 -6.06
CA ALA A 35 -12.65 4.00 -5.69
C ALA A 35 -13.13 5.23 -6.47
N LYS A 36 -12.25 6.24 -6.61
CA LYS A 36 -12.54 7.47 -7.34
C LYS A 36 -12.74 7.24 -8.84
N VAL A 37 -11.96 6.36 -9.46
CA VAL A 37 -11.94 6.16 -10.93
C VAL A 37 -12.89 5.04 -11.37
N GLU A 38 -12.95 3.94 -10.62
CA GLU A 38 -13.73 2.74 -10.96
C GLU A 38 -15.07 2.67 -10.22
N GLY A 39 -15.27 3.49 -9.19
CA GLY A 39 -16.47 3.51 -8.36
C GLY A 39 -16.47 2.43 -7.28
N VAL A 40 -17.44 2.56 -6.36
CA VAL A 40 -17.65 1.64 -5.24
C VAL A 40 -19.06 1.06 -5.36
N GLY A 41 -19.13 -0.26 -5.57
CA GLY A 41 -20.38 -1.01 -5.60
C GLY A 41 -20.79 -1.56 -4.24
N GLU A 42 -21.76 -2.47 -4.26
CA GLU A 42 -22.21 -3.17 -3.06
C GLU A 42 -21.16 -4.17 -2.57
N ALA A 43 -21.10 -4.35 -1.26
CA ALA A 43 -20.29 -5.39 -0.63
C ALA A 43 -20.81 -6.79 -1.01
N PRO A 44 -19.94 -7.79 -1.13
CA PRO A 44 -20.34 -9.14 -1.51
C PRO A 44 -21.06 -9.88 -0.39
N ASP A 45 -22.11 -10.62 -0.76
CA ASP A 45 -22.76 -11.60 0.11
C ASP A 45 -22.05 -12.98 0.09
N VAL A 46 -21.04 -13.16 -0.79
CA VAL A 46 -20.36 -14.44 -1.06
C VAL A 46 -18.90 -14.39 -0.64
N LEU A 47 -18.45 -15.43 0.07
CA LEU A 47 -17.05 -15.64 0.43
C LEU A 47 -16.31 -16.42 -0.67
N TYR A 48 -15.30 -15.81 -1.29
CA TYR A 48 -14.58 -16.38 -2.45
C TYR A 48 -13.55 -17.46 -2.08
N GLY A 49 -13.22 -17.59 -0.79
CA GLY A 49 -12.35 -18.62 -0.22
C GLY A 49 -13.11 -19.53 0.73
N GLY A 50 -14.44 -19.56 0.62
CA GLY A 50 -15.35 -20.34 1.46
C GLY A 50 -15.47 -19.81 2.89
N ASP A 51 -16.14 -20.60 3.73
CA ASP A 51 -16.42 -20.27 5.13
C ASP A 51 -15.17 -20.12 6.01
N GLU A 52 -13.98 -20.45 5.46
CA GLU A 52 -12.70 -20.35 6.13
C GLU A 52 -11.93 -19.06 5.79
N GLN A 53 -12.47 -18.15 4.97
CA GLN A 53 -11.80 -16.87 4.70
C GLN A 53 -11.54 -16.09 6.00
N GLN A 54 -10.40 -15.39 6.03
CA GLN A 54 -10.04 -14.57 7.18
C GLN A 54 -10.34 -13.10 6.87
N LEU A 55 -11.09 -12.46 7.77
CA LEU A 55 -11.41 -11.05 7.65
C LEU A 55 -10.19 -10.21 8.04
N GLY A 56 -9.90 -9.19 7.26
CA GLY A 56 -8.91 -8.18 7.56
C GLY A 56 -9.34 -6.82 7.07
N HIS A 57 -8.47 -5.84 7.25
CA HIS A 57 -8.69 -4.49 6.76
C HIS A 57 -7.36 -3.83 6.40
N ASP A 58 -7.40 -2.61 5.91
CA ASP A 58 -6.22 -1.77 5.76
C ASP A 58 -6.49 -0.32 6.15
N VAL A 59 -5.45 0.34 6.64
CA VAL A 59 -5.52 1.70 7.20
C VAL A 59 -4.32 2.54 6.79
N SER A 60 -4.48 3.85 6.92
CA SER A 60 -3.49 4.88 6.61
C SER A 60 -3.60 6.04 7.58
N GLY A 61 -2.90 7.15 7.30
CA GLY A 61 -3.10 8.40 8.03
C GLY A 61 -4.55 8.88 8.04
N HIS A 62 -5.33 8.61 6.97
CA HIS A 62 -6.73 8.99 6.82
C HIS A 62 -7.63 8.54 7.97
N GLN A 63 -7.42 7.33 8.50
CA GLN A 63 -8.23 6.80 9.60
C GLN A 63 -7.83 7.38 10.96
N GLY A 64 -6.69 8.05 11.08
CA GLY A 64 -6.15 8.52 12.35
C GLY A 64 -5.80 7.35 13.29
N PRO A 65 -5.82 7.58 14.63
CA PRO A 65 -5.63 6.52 15.62
C PRO A 65 -6.73 5.46 15.56
N VAL A 66 -6.35 4.19 15.57
CA VAL A 66 -7.27 3.06 15.46
C VAL A 66 -7.53 2.39 16.82
N ASP A 67 -8.79 2.06 17.12
CA ASP A 67 -9.16 1.15 18.21
C ASP A 67 -8.91 -0.32 17.81
N TRP A 68 -7.72 -0.80 18.14
CA TRP A 68 -7.29 -2.16 17.81
C TRP A 68 -8.02 -3.25 18.57
N ALA A 69 -8.42 -2.99 19.83
CA ALA A 69 -9.19 -3.95 20.61
C ALA A 69 -10.60 -4.11 20.02
N GLY A 70 -11.22 -3.00 19.60
CA GLY A 70 -12.47 -3.01 18.85
C GLY A 70 -12.35 -3.77 17.54
N ALA A 71 -11.32 -3.49 16.73
CA ALA A 71 -11.11 -4.20 15.46
C ALA A 71 -10.91 -5.72 15.64
N ALA A 72 -10.13 -6.15 16.63
CA ALA A 72 -9.94 -7.56 16.96
C ALA A 72 -11.25 -8.21 17.47
N GLY A 73 -12.00 -7.49 18.32
CA GLY A 73 -13.32 -7.92 18.80
C GLY A 73 -14.36 -8.08 17.69
N SER A 74 -14.26 -7.26 16.64
CA SER A 74 -15.07 -7.36 15.41
C SER A 74 -14.58 -8.44 14.43
N GLY A 75 -13.58 -9.24 14.81
CA GLY A 75 -13.18 -10.42 14.06
C GLY A 75 -12.00 -10.23 13.11
N ALA A 76 -11.33 -9.08 13.11
CA ALA A 76 -10.12 -8.88 12.30
C ALA A 76 -9.06 -9.94 12.63
N LYS A 77 -8.39 -10.44 11.58
CA LYS A 77 -7.29 -11.42 11.65
C LYS A 77 -6.00 -10.86 11.11
N PHE A 78 -6.09 -9.95 10.14
CA PHE A 78 -4.94 -9.24 9.64
C PHE A 78 -5.23 -7.78 9.31
N VAL A 79 -4.16 -7.01 9.16
CA VAL A 79 -4.21 -5.63 8.67
C VAL A 79 -3.00 -5.27 7.81
N TYR A 80 -3.21 -4.46 6.77
CA TYR A 80 -2.13 -3.70 6.14
C TYR A 80 -2.16 -2.23 6.59
N VAL A 81 -1.00 -1.65 6.89
CA VAL A 81 -0.87 -0.26 7.36
C VAL A 81 0.00 0.53 6.39
N LYS A 82 -0.46 1.69 5.92
CA LYS A 82 0.36 2.57 5.07
C LYS A 82 1.60 2.98 5.84
N ALA A 83 2.79 2.67 5.33
CA ALA A 83 4.04 3.15 5.91
C ALA A 83 4.52 4.41 5.20
N THR A 84 4.54 4.39 3.88
CA THR A 84 5.24 5.39 3.07
C THR A 84 4.54 5.64 1.75
N GLU A 85 4.86 6.77 1.15
CA GLU A 85 4.52 7.10 -0.23
C GLU A 85 5.72 7.76 -0.90
N GLY A 86 6.05 7.29 -2.10
CA GLY A 86 7.22 7.77 -2.84
C GLY A 86 8.53 7.69 -2.03
N THR A 87 9.29 8.78 -2.02
CA THR A 87 10.57 8.91 -1.29
C THR A 87 10.56 10.01 -0.23
N GLY A 88 9.39 10.53 0.13
CA GLY A 88 9.29 11.73 0.97
C GLY A 88 8.15 11.76 1.99
N PHE A 89 7.18 10.86 1.92
CA PHE A 89 6.10 10.79 2.92
C PHE A 89 6.24 9.54 3.80
N VAL A 90 6.06 9.73 5.10
CA VAL A 90 5.92 8.66 6.10
C VAL A 90 4.60 8.90 6.82
N ASN A 91 3.76 7.87 6.94
CA ASN A 91 2.49 7.97 7.65
C ASN A 91 2.75 8.31 9.14
N PRO A 92 2.29 9.48 9.64
CA PRO A 92 2.50 9.88 11.04
C PRO A 92 1.86 8.92 12.05
N GLN A 93 0.81 8.19 11.64
CA GLN A 93 0.10 7.22 12.49
C GLN A 93 0.71 5.81 12.45
N PHE A 94 1.72 5.56 11.60
CA PHE A 94 2.25 4.22 11.35
C PHE A 94 2.65 3.49 12.64
N ALA A 95 3.35 4.16 13.56
CA ALA A 95 3.78 3.53 14.80
C ALA A 95 2.60 3.06 15.68
N GLN A 96 1.55 3.88 15.79
CA GLN A 96 0.34 3.51 16.55
C GLN A 96 -0.39 2.36 15.87
N GLN A 97 -0.51 2.44 14.54
CA GLN A 97 -1.30 1.49 13.78
C GLN A 97 -0.61 0.12 13.66
N TYR A 98 0.69 0.13 13.37
CA TYR A 98 1.49 -1.06 13.21
C TYR A 98 1.77 -1.75 14.55
N ASN A 99 2.11 -1.03 15.62
CA ASN A 99 2.35 -1.70 16.91
C ASN A 99 1.05 -2.05 17.64
N GLY A 100 0.01 -1.22 17.51
CA GLY A 100 -1.28 -1.47 18.15
C GLY A 100 -1.95 -2.74 17.64
N SER A 101 -1.95 -2.96 16.32
CA SER A 101 -2.45 -4.20 15.70
C SER A 101 -1.70 -5.44 16.15
N TYR A 102 -0.37 -5.37 16.22
CA TYR A 102 0.46 -6.47 16.73
C TYR A 102 0.14 -6.82 18.19
N ASN A 103 -0.07 -5.81 19.04
CA ASN A 103 -0.30 -6.00 20.47
C ASN A 103 -1.63 -6.70 20.78
N VAL A 104 -2.62 -6.60 19.91
CA VAL A 104 -3.90 -7.33 20.02
C VAL A 104 -3.89 -8.66 19.25
N GLY A 105 -2.74 -9.06 18.68
CA GLY A 105 -2.54 -10.35 18.05
C GLY A 105 -2.93 -10.45 16.58
N LEU A 106 -3.15 -9.32 15.89
CA LEU A 106 -3.35 -9.35 14.44
C LEU A 106 -2.04 -9.68 13.72
N ILE A 107 -2.16 -10.43 12.62
CA ILE A 107 -1.09 -10.56 11.62
C ILE A 107 -1.06 -9.24 10.83
N ARG A 108 0.08 -8.57 10.75
CA ARG A 108 0.15 -7.23 10.15
C ARG A 108 1.16 -7.12 9.03
N GLY A 109 0.84 -6.33 8.02
CA GLY A 109 1.74 -5.92 6.94
C GLY A 109 1.83 -4.41 6.87
N ALA A 110 2.86 -3.91 6.20
CA ALA A 110 2.98 -2.51 5.83
C ALA A 110 2.80 -2.38 4.32
N TYR A 111 2.33 -1.23 3.83
CA TYR A 111 2.28 -0.96 2.40
C TYR A 111 2.91 0.38 2.01
N HIS A 112 3.30 0.45 0.75
CA HIS A 112 3.93 1.59 0.10
C HIS A 112 3.10 2.07 -1.07
N PHE A 113 2.61 3.32 -1.03
CA PHE A 113 1.93 3.94 -2.17
C PHE A 113 2.97 4.39 -3.20
N ALA A 114 2.91 3.79 -4.40
CA ALA A 114 3.90 4.00 -5.43
C ALA A 114 3.83 5.42 -6.03
N ARG A 115 5.01 6.02 -6.27
CA ARG A 115 5.16 7.23 -7.08
C ARG A 115 6.14 7.03 -8.24
N PRO A 116 5.81 6.24 -9.27
CA PRO A 116 6.75 5.92 -10.34
C PRO A 116 7.26 7.15 -11.13
N ASP A 117 6.58 8.29 -11.03
CA ASP A 117 6.93 9.58 -11.65
C ASP A 117 8.14 10.27 -11.02
N ILE A 118 8.48 9.99 -9.76
CA ILE A 118 9.47 10.80 -9.01
C ILE A 118 10.80 10.09 -8.71
N SER A 119 10.88 8.77 -8.86
CA SER A 119 12.11 7.98 -8.64
C SER A 119 12.00 6.58 -9.25
N ASP A 120 13.10 5.82 -9.25
CA ASP A 120 13.11 4.40 -9.62
C ASP A 120 12.49 3.49 -8.52
N GLY A 121 12.18 2.25 -8.89
CA GLY A 121 11.51 1.29 -8.01
C GLY A 121 12.40 0.90 -6.83
N ALA A 122 13.69 0.72 -7.07
CA ALA A 122 14.66 0.38 -6.05
C ALA A 122 14.78 1.45 -4.96
N SER A 123 14.70 2.73 -5.31
CA SER A 123 14.75 3.84 -4.34
C SER A 123 13.53 3.85 -3.44
N GLN A 124 12.34 3.60 -3.99
CA GLN A 124 11.12 3.49 -3.20
C GLN A 124 11.09 2.23 -2.35
N ALA A 125 11.58 1.09 -2.85
CA ALA A 125 11.71 -0.12 -2.05
C ALA A 125 12.64 0.09 -0.85
N ARG A 126 13.80 0.74 -1.06
CA ARG A 126 14.72 1.10 0.04
C ARG A 126 14.09 2.06 1.03
N TYR A 127 13.37 3.06 0.55
CA TYR A 127 12.68 4.02 1.41
C TYR A 127 11.60 3.35 2.25
N PHE A 128 10.77 2.50 1.64
CA PHE A 128 9.77 1.70 2.32
C PHE A 128 10.39 0.81 3.40
N LEU A 129 11.44 0.05 3.06
CA LEU A 129 12.15 -0.81 4.01
C LEU A 129 12.73 -0.04 5.20
N ALA A 130 13.25 1.16 4.98
CA ALA A 130 13.80 2.01 6.03
C ALA A 130 12.74 2.59 6.99
N HIS A 131 11.47 2.63 6.59
CA HIS A 131 10.39 3.31 7.32
C HIS A 131 9.19 2.40 7.63
N GLY A 132 9.42 1.09 7.78
CA GLY A 132 8.40 0.16 8.29
C GLY A 132 8.02 -0.98 7.36
N GLY A 133 8.54 -1.02 6.14
CA GLY A 133 8.31 -2.08 5.17
C GLY A 133 9.10 -3.38 5.39
N GLY A 134 9.85 -3.48 6.49
CA GLY A 134 10.63 -4.67 6.82
C GLY A 134 9.76 -5.91 7.03
N TRP A 135 10.38 -7.08 6.90
CA TRP A 135 9.73 -8.37 7.12
C TRP A 135 10.63 -9.31 7.92
N SER A 136 10.03 -10.15 8.73
CA SER A 136 10.66 -11.28 9.42
C SER A 136 9.69 -12.44 9.54
N ALA A 137 10.20 -13.68 9.49
CA ALA A 137 9.41 -14.92 9.63
C ALA A 137 8.95 -15.18 11.08
N ASP A 138 8.26 -14.22 11.71
CA ASP A 138 7.75 -14.30 13.08
C ASP A 138 6.32 -14.86 13.17
N GLY A 139 5.71 -15.18 12.01
CA GLY A 139 4.32 -15.63 11.91
C GLY A 139 3.29 -14.53 12.18
N LYS A 140 3.72 -13.27 12.31
CA LYS A 140 2.89 -12.09 12.61
C LYS A 140 3.11 -10.94 11.64
N THR A 141 4.14 -11.01 10.79
CA THR A 141 4.50 -9.97 9.83
C THR A 141 4.27 -10.48 8.40
N LEU A 142 3.32 -9.88 7.68
CA LEU A 142 3.11 -10.13 6.25
C LEU A 142 4.24 -9.51 5.42
N PRO A 143 4.56 -10.05 4.23
CA PRO A 143 5.40 -9.34 3.27
C PRO A 143 4.86 -7.93 3.05
N GLY A 144 5.74 -6.96 2.89
CA GLY A 144 5.33 -5.60 2.54
C GLY A 144 4.54 -5.60 1.23
N ALA A 145 3.58 -4.69 1.11
CA ALA A 145 2.80 -4.51 -0.10
C ALA A 145 3.24 -3.28 -0.90
N LEU A 146 3.27 -3.41 -2.22
CA LEU A 146 3.36 -2.32 -3.17
C LEU A 146 1.95 -1.97 -3.65
N ASP A 147 1.50 -0.77 -3.33
CA ASP A 147 0.26 -0.21 -3.85
C ASP A 147 0.53 0.49 -5.18
N ALA A 148 0.09 -0.17 -6.25
CA ALA A 148 0.24 0.24 -7.64
C ALA A 148 -1.15 0.58 -8.21
N GLU A 149 -1.54 1.84 -8.04
CA GLU A 149 -2.85 2.33 -8.48
C GLU A 149 -2.79 3.68 -9.21
N TYR A 150 -3.95 4.26 -9.54
CA TYR A 150 -4.06 5.51 -10.30
C TYR A 150 -3.33 6.65 -9.60
N ASN A 151 -2.63 7.47 -10.38
CA ASN A 151 -1.90 8.61 -9.85
C ASN A 151 -2.85 9.70 -9.30
N PRO A 152 -2.77 10.06 -8.00
CA PRO A 152 -3.57 11.16 -7.45
C PRO A 152 -3.05 12.55 -7.85
N TYR A 153 -1.84 12.64 -8.39
CA TYR A 153 -1.13 13.90 -8.68
C TYR A 153 -1.14 14.30 -10.16
N GLY A 154 -1.74 13.51 -11.05
CA GLY A 154 -1.75 13.83 -12.47
C GLY A 154 -2.06 12.64 -13.37
N GLU A 155 -1.18 12.40 -14.33
CA GLU A 155 -1.37 11.38 -15.37
C GLU A 155 -1.59 9.99 -14.78
N THR A 156 -2.63 9.29 -15.25
CA THR A 156 -3.13 8.01 -14.69
C THR A 156 -2.03 6.99 -14.44
N CYS A 157 -1.07 6.86 -15.37
CA CYS A 157 0.05 5.92 -15.29
C CYS A 157 1.39 6.62 -14.97
N TYR A 158 1.36 7.73 -14.24
CA TYR A 158 2.55 8.45 -13.76
C TYR A 158 3.50 8.91 -14.88
N GLY A 159 2.94 9.20 -16.06
CA GLY A 159 3.72 9.56 -17.25
C GLY A 159 4.57 8.43 -17.84
N LYS A 160 4.37 7.18 -17.41
CA LYS A 160 5.08 6.01 -17.96
C LYS A 160 4.27 5.33 -19.05
N ASP A 161 4.98 4.76 -20.02
CA ASP A 161 4.44 3.73 -20.87
C ASP A 161 4.42 2.37 -20.14
N ALA A 162 3.79 1.37 -20.78
CA ALA A 162 3.63 0.05 -20.17
C ALA A 162 4.97 -0.63 -19.85
N ALA A 163 5.96 -0.51 -20.74
CA ALA A 163 7.28 -1.12 -20.53
C ALA A 163 8.02 -0.45 -19.36
N GLY A 164 7.98 0.87 -19.27
CA GLY A 164 8.56 1.64 -18.17
C GLY A 164 7.90 1.35 -16.84
N MET A 165 6.57 1.19 -16.80
CA MET A 165 5.85 0.80 -15.58
C MET A 165 6.23 -0.61 -15.12
N VAL A 166 6.27 -1.58 -16.05
CA VAL A 166 6.68 -2.95 -15.75
C VAL A 166 8.12 -3.00 -15.22
N ALA A 167 9.04 -2.27 -15.85
CA ALA A 167 10.42 -2.19 -15.39
C ALA A 167 10.51 -1.62 -13.97
N TRP A 168 9.71 -0.58 -13.68
CA TRP A 168 9.67 0.06 -12.37
C TRP A 168 9.14 -0.88 -11.27
N ILE A 169 8.02 -1.56 -11.51
CA ILE A 169 7.42 -2.50 -10.54
C ILE A 169 8.37 -3.68 -10.27
N ARG A 170 9.07 -4.15 -11.32
CA ARG A 170 10.08 -5.21 -11.18
C ARG A 170 11.27 -4.75 -10.35
N ASP A 171 11.80 -3.56 -10.61
CA ASP A 171 12.91 -2.99 -9.85
C ASP A 171 12.59 -2.82 -8.36
N PHE A 172 11.36 -2.38 -8.03
CA PHE A 172 10.86 -2.38 -6.65
C PHE A 172 10.82 -3.79 -6.06
N SER A 173 10.19 -4.74 -6.77
CA SER A 173 9.98 -6.11 -6.29
C SER A 173 11.28 -6.86 -6.06
N ASP A 174 12.22 -6.76 -7.00
CA ASP A 174 13.53 -7.41 -6.92
C ASP A 174 14.38 -6.80 -5.81
N THR A 175 14.33 -5.48 -5.64
CA THR A 175 15.03 -4.80 -4.53
C THR A 175 14.46 -5.19 -3.17
N TYR A 176 13.14 -5.29 -3.05
CA TYR A 176 12.47 -5.73 -1.83
C TYR A 176 12.85 -7.19 -1.52
N PHE A 177 12.76 -8.08 -2.50
CA PHE A 177 13.14 -9.49 -2.38
C PHE A 177 14.60 -9.66 -1.97
N ALA A 178 15.53 -8.92 -2.59
CA ALA A 178 16.94 -8.97 -2.23
C ALA A 178 17.24 -8.57 -0.77
N LYS A 179 16.34 -7.82 -0.12
CA LYS A 179 16.50 -7.35 1.26
C LYS A 179 15.73 -8.18 2.28
N THR A 180 14.63 -8.81 1.90
CA THR A 180 13.74 -9.52 2.83
C THR A 180 13.67 -11.02 2.58
N GLY A 181 14.09 -11.48 1.40
CA GLY A 181 13.86 -12.85 0.93
C GLY A 181 12.40 -13.11 0.50
N ARG A 182 11.54 -12.09 0.46
CA ARG A 182 10.12 -12.20 0.10
C ARG A 182 9.78 -11.26 -1.04
N LEU A 183 8.99 -11.71 -2.00
CA LEU A 183 8.40 -10.79 -2.98
C LEU A 183 7.32 -9.96 -2.29
N PRO A 184 7.22 -8.66 -2.58
CA PRO A 184 6.15 -7.85 -2.01
C PRO A 184 4.80 -8.31 -2.57
N THR A 185 3.76 -8.20 -1.76
CA THR A 185 2.37 -8.29 -2.24
C THR A 185 2.12 -7.13 -3.21
N ILE A 186 1.47 -7.36 -4.34
CA ILE A 186 1.06 -6.27 -5.24
C ILE A 186 -0.41 -5.97 -5.01
N TYR A 187 -0.68 -4.75 -4.54
CA TYR A 187 -2.02 -4.17 -4.51
C TYR A 187 -2.29 -3.43 -5.83
N THR A 188 -3.41 -3.73 -6.48
CA THR A 188 -3.82 -3.09 -7.74
C THR A 188 -5.30 -3.39 -8.04
N SER A 189 -5.86 -2.72 -9.04
CA SER A 189 -7.07 -3.15 -9.75
C SER A 189 -6.72 -3.84 -11.09
N THR A 190 -7.60 -4.68 -11.64
CA THR A 190 -7.41 -5.26 -13.00
C THR A 190 -7.39 -4.17 -14.07
N SER A 191 -8.18 -3.11 -13.89
CA SER A 191 -8.34 -2.04 -14.88
C SER A 191 -7.06 -1.20 -14.98
N TRP A 192 -6.50 -0.82 -13.82
CA TRP A 192 -5.22 -0.10 -13.76
C TRP A 192 -4.08 -0.98 -14.30
N TRP A 193 -4.03 -2.25 -13.89
CA TRP A 193 -2.99 -3.17 -14.37
C TRP A 193 -3.03 -3.34 -15.89
N LYS A 194 -4.21 -3.56 -16.48
CA LYS A 194 -4.38 -3.65 -17.94
C LYS A 194 -3.92 -2.38 -18.64
N ARG A 195 -4.31 -1.21 -18.12
CA ARG A 195 -4.01 0.09 -18.71
C ARG A 195 -2.52 0.44 -18.59
N CYS A 196 -1.95 0.36 -17.40
CA CYS A 196 -0.63 0.91 -17.11
C CYS A 196 0.52 -0.10 -17.28
N THR A 197 0.24 -1.40 -17.42
CA THR A 197 1.27 -2.44 -17.65
C THR A 197 1.09 -3.19 -18.97
N ALA A 198 0.09 -2.81 -19.79
CA ALA A 198 -0.38 -3.60 -20.93
C ALA A 198 -0.76 -5.04 -20.54
N ASN A 199 -1.35 -5.20 -19.35
CA ASN A 199 -1.73 -6.48 -18.76
C ASN A 199 -0.56 -7.48 -18.66
N ASN A 200 0.60 -7.03 -18.19
CA ASN A 200 1.78 -7.87 -18.11
C ASN A 200 1.54 -9.13 -17.26
N ALA A 201 2.07 -10.28 -17.71
CA ALA A 201 1.92 -11.59 -17.06
C ALA A 201 3.15 -12.04 -16.24
N GLY A 202 4.14 -11.16 -16.05
CA GLY A 202 5.45 -11.50 -15.48
C GLY A 202 5.56 -11.37 -13.95
N PHE A 203 4.45 -11.25 -13.21
CA PHE A 203 4.45 -10.99 -11.77
C PHE A 203 3.73 -12.07 -10.94
N GLY A 204 3.49 -13.26 -11.51
CA GLY A 204 2.77 -14.34 -10.82
C GLY A 204 3.46 -14.91 -9.56
N GLY A 205 4.72 -14.55 -9.31
CA GLY A 205 5.41 -14.86 -8.05
C GLY A 205 5.03 -13.92 -6.89
N ASN A 206 4.54 -12.72 -7.18
CA ASN A 206 4.07 -11.78 -6.17
C ASN A 206 2.66 -12.21 -5.70
N PRO A 207 2.36 -12.21 -4.40
CA PRO A 207 0.98 -12.34 -3.94
C PRO A 207 0.12 -11.19 -4.48
N LEU A 208 -1.08 -11.48 -4.96
CA LEU A 208 -2.02 -10.46 -5.43
C LEU A 208 -2.96 -10.03 -4.31
N TRP A 209 -3.00 -8.73 -4.07
CA TRP A 209 -4.04 -8.06 -3.30
C TRP A 209 -4.91 -7.25 -4.28
N ILE A 210 -6.07 -7.80 -4.66
CA ILE A 210 -6.91 -7.22 -5.70
C ILE A 210 -7.95 -6.27 -5.11
N ALA A 211 -8.09 -5.09 -5.69
CA ALA A 211 -9.14 -4.12 -5.37
C ALA A 211 -10.33 -4.24 -6.32
N ARG A 212 -11.47 -4.67 -5.78
CA ARG A 212 -12.72 -4.85 -6.52
C ARG A 212 -13.91 -4.58 -5.61
N TYR A 213 -14.43 -3.36 -5.62
CA TYR A 213 -15.60 -2.97 -4.82
C TYR A 213 -16.89 -3.37 -5.51
N ASN A 214 -17.19 -4.67 -5.49
CA ASN A 214 -18.35 -5.24 -6.15
C ASN A 214 -18.73 -6.57 -5.50
N THR A 215 -19.87 -7.13 -5.87
CA THR A 215 -20.33 -8.43 -5.38
C THR A 215 -19.52 -9.61 -5.92
N PHE A 216 -18.67 -9.38 -6.93
CA PHE A 216 -17.75 -10.37 -7.48
C PHE A 216 -16.40 -9.77 -7.91
N ILE A 217 -15.33 -10.57 -7.75
CA ILE A 217 -13.96 -10.17 -8.11
C ILE A 217 -13.79 -9.99 -9.63
N GLY A 218 -14.40 -10.89 -10.41
CA GLY A 218 -14.28 -10.90 -11.87
C GLY A 218 -12.91 -11.35 -12.36
N GLU A 219 -12.52 -10.87 -13.54
CA GLU A 219 -11.26 -11.22 -14.19
C GLU A 219 -10.05 -10.68 -13.40
N LEU A 220 -9.07 -11.55 -13.13
CA LEU A 220 -7.80 -11.17 -12.55
C LEU A 220 -6.81 -10.66 -13.62
N PRO A 221 -5.85 -9.79 -13.26
CA PRO A 221 -4.79 -9.41 -14.19
C PRO A 221 -3.96 -10.63 -14.61
N ALA A 222 -3.41 -10.61 -15.83
CA ALA A 222 -2.85 -11.81 -16.48
C ALA A 222 -1.66 -12.46 -15.75
N SER A 223 -1.04 -11.77 -14.79
CA SER A 223 0.01 -12.36 -13.94
C SER A 223 -0.53 -13.40 -12.96
N TRP A 224 -1.83 -13.40 -12.64
CA TRP A 224 -2.39 -14.19 -11.54
C TRP A 224 -3.55 -15.07 -11.95
N THR A 225 -3.49 -16.34 -11.54
CA THR A 225 -4.61 -17.29 -11.62
C THR A 225 -5.46 -17.30 -10.35
N SER A 226 -4.97 -16.71 -9.26
CA SER A 226 -5.65 -16.57 -7.97
C SER A 226 -5.20 -15.30 -7.25
N HIS A 227 -6.07 -14.73 -6.42
CA HIS A 227 -5.72 -13.65 -5.50
C HIS A 227 -5.34 -14.22 -4.12
N ALA A 228 -4.48 -13.51 -3.39
CA ALA A 228 -4.20 -13.79 -1.98
C ALA A 228 -5.16 -12.99 -1.07
N ILE A 229 -5.41 -11.73 -1.42
CA ILE A 229 -6.28 -10.83 -0.67
C ILE A 229 -7.23 -10.12 -1.64
N TRP A 230 -8.47 -9.93 -1.23
CA TRP A 230 -9.46 -9.13 -1.95
C TRP A 230 -9.90 -7.95 -1.06
N GLN A 231 -9.62 -6.72 -1.50
CA GLN A 231 -10.23 -5.51 -0.94
C GLN A 231 -11.60 -5.33 -1.58
N PHE A 232 -12.65 -5.61 -0.80
CA PHE A 232 -14.01 -5.79 -1.32
C PHE A 232 -14.95 -4.62 -1.02
N ALA A 233 -14.60 -3.79 -0.04
CA ALA A 233 -15.37 -2.59 0.31
C ALA A 233 -14.43 -1.50 0.84
N ASP A 234 -14.81 -0.24 0.62
CA ASP A 234 -14.07 0.94 1.09
C ASP A 234 -14.43 1.34 2.54
N ARG A 235 -15.37 0.61 3.15
CA ARG A 235 -15.89 0.81 4.50
C ARG A 235 -16.64 -0.43 4.97
N GLY A 236 -16.78 -0.58 6.28
CA GLY A 236 -17.53 -1.68 6.86
C GLY A 236 -17.48 -1.68 8.39
N THR A 237 -17.42 -2.87 8.96
CA THR A 237 -17.37 -3.06 10.42
C THR A 237 -15.97 -2.87 11.00
N LEU A 238 -14.92 -3.01 10.18
CA LEU A 238 -13.55 -2.73 10.57
C LEU A 238 -13.13 -1.30 10.16
N PRO A 239 -12.11 -0.71 10.81
CA PRO A 239 -11.54 0.56 10.37
C PRO A 239 -10.99 0.49 8.95
N GLY A 240 -11.21 1.55 8.15
CA GLY A 240 -10.72 1.65 6.78
C GLY A 240 -11.37 0.66 5.82
N ASP A 241 -10.60 0.23 4.82
CA ASP A 241 -11.06 -0.64 3.75
C ASP A 241 -11.11 -2.10 4.20
N GLN A 242 -12.09 -2.85 3.71
CA GLN A 242 -12.38 -4.21 4.16
C GLN A 242 -11.75 -5.24 3.23
N ASN A 243 -11.15 -6.27 3.82
CA ASN A 243 -10.40 -7.28 3.08
C ASN A 243 -10.78 -8.71 3.47
N TRP A 244 -10.78 -9.59 2.48
CA TRP A 244 -10.80 -11.04 2.68
C TRP A 244 -9.47 -11.64 2.25
N PHE A 245 -8.85 -12.42 3.13
CA PHE A 245 -7.79 -13.33 2.73
C PHE A 245 -8.39 -14.60 2.11
N ASN A 246 -7.81 -15.05 1.00
CA ASN A 246 -8.28 -16.21 0.25
C ASN A 246 -7.78 -17.53 0.87
N GLY A 247 -8.49 -18.00 1.89
CA GLY A 247 -8.27 -19.32 2.50
C GLY A 247 -8.24 -19.30 4.04
N PRO A 248 -7.92 -20.44 4.67
CA PRO A 248 -7.90 -20.58 6.11
C PRO A 248 -6.78 -19.79 6.78
N VAL A 249 -6.88 -19.64 8.10
CA VAL A 249 -5.84 -19.02 8.94
C VAL A 249 -4.45 -19.63 8.74
N ALA A 250 -4.35 -20.92 8.44
CA ALA A 250 -3.09 -21.59 8.12
C ALA A 250 -2.43 -21.01 6.85
N GLY A 251 -3.21 -20.64 5.84
CA GLY A 251 -2.72 -19.97 4.64
C GLY A 251 -2.23 -18.55 4.93
N LEU A 252 -2.95 -17.81 5.78
CA LEU A 252 -2.54 -16.48 6.21
C LEU A 252 -1.23 -16.51 7.01
N LEU A 253 -1.08 -17.49 7.90
CA LEU A 253 0.17 -17.75 8.63
C LEU A 253 1.31 -18.15 7.69
N ALA A 254 1.05 -19.00 6.69
CA ALA A 254 2.04 -19.36 5.69
C ALA A 254 2.52 -18.14 4.89
N LEU A 255 1.61 -17.22 4.52
CA LEU A 255 1.98 -15.96 3.88
C LEU A 255 2.91 -15.12 4.77
N ALA A 256 2.63 -15.05 6.08
CA ALA A 256 3.47 -14.33 7.04
C ALA A 256 4.84 -14.99 7.29
N LEU A 257 4.91 -16.33 7.31
CA LEU A 257 6.14 -17.10 7.56
C LEU A 257 7.06 -17.19 6.33
N GLY A 258 6.46 -17.20 5.13
CA GLY A 258 7.16 -17.29 3.85
C GLY A 258 7.46 -18.68 3.35
#